data_AF-A0A7K5H7U6-F1
#
_entry.id   AF-A0A7K5H7U6-F1
#
_cell.length_a   1.000
_cell.length_b   1.000
_cell.length_c   1.000
_cell.angle_alpha   90.00
_cell.angle_beta   90.00
_cell.angle_gamma   90.00
#
_symmetry.space_group_name_H-M   'P 1'
#
loop_
_entity.id
_entity.type
_entity.pdbx_description
1 polymer ?
#
loop_
_entity_poly.entity_id
_entity_poly.type
_entity_poly.pdbx_seq_one_letter_code
_entity_poly.pdbx_strand_id
1 'polypeptide(L)'
;MAAPTATQPRLPHAAPALLLLLTALAGSLACQNLWTHEDTFPGDALRLLQDMAVGHTQPCHLPEPPFFPATLLHNNLQPHQAAATALRILQHLFHTLSSNSTRQHWPSQARNHLLNKLQHHIHHLEQCLPDNATPFKGPRNPLLAINKYFRDIHLFLHAHNHSACAWDHVRLEARASLQHLHNLTRTTR
;
A
#
# COMPACT_ATOMS: atom_id res chain seq x y z
N MET A 1 70.57 16.25 7.39
CA MET A 1 69.16 16.15 7.82
C MET A 1 68.27 16.74 6.73
N ALA A 2 67.46 15.92 6.05
CA ALA A 2 66.18 16.28 5.45
C ALA A 2 65.56 15.00 4.87
N ALA A 3 64.42 14.56 5.43
CA ALA A 3 63.63 13.45 4.92
C ALA A 3 62.61 13.97 3.90
N PRO A 4 62.24 13.19 2.87
CA PRO A 4 61.24 13.62 1.91
C PRO A 4 59.84 13.50 2.51
N THR A 5 59.09 14.60 2.46
CA THR A 5 57.69 14.70 2.84
C THR A 5 56.82 13.90 1.87
N ALA A 6 56.22 12.83 2.37
CA ALA A 6 55.17 12.10 1.66
C ALA A 6 53.89 12.95 1.61
N THR A 7 53.50 13.37 0.41
CA THR A 7 52.17 13.96 0.16
C THR A 7 51.09 12.89 0.28
N GLN A 8 50.31 12.92 1.35
CA GLN A 8 49.07 12.15 1.46
C GLN A 8 48.04 12.64 0.42
N PRO A 9 47.41 11.75 -0.36
CA PRO A 9 46.30 12.13 -1.22
C PRO A 9 45.07 12.41 -0.35
N ARG A 10 44.52 13.62 -0.47
CA ARG A 10 43.31 14.02 0.24
C ARG A 10 42.11 13.25 -0.30
N LEU A 11 41.62 12.32 0.51
CA LEU A 11 40.43 11.51 0.30
C LEU A 11 39.15 11.95 1.08
N PRO A 12 38.94 13.22 1.51
CA PRO A 12 37.84 13.52 2.44
C PRO A 12 36.43 13.50 1.80
N HIS A 13 36.31 13.51 0.47
CA HIS A 13 35.02 13.59 -0.23
C HIS A 13 34.55 12.29 -0.87
N ALA A 14 35.44 11.30 -1.04
CA ALA A 14 35.07 10.05 -1.69
C ALA A 14 34.22 9.15 -0.76
N ALA A 15 34.49 9.16 0.55
CA ALA A 15 33.73 8.40 1.53
C ALA A 15 32.24 8.82 1.62
N PRO A 16 31.87 10.12 1.75
CA PRO A 16 30.47 10.52 1.78
C PRO A 16 29.76 10.30 0.43
N ALA A 17 30.44 10.54 -0.70
CA ALA A 17 29.88 10.27 -2.02
C ALA A 17 29.62 8.76 -2.25
N LEU A 18 30.54 7.90 -1.81
CA LEU A 18 30.38 6.45 -1.85
C LEU A 18 29.23 5.99 -0.95
N LEU A 19 29.07 6.57 0.24
CA LEU A 19 27.97 6.27 1.15
C LEU A 19 26.60 6.64 0.53
N LEU A 20 26.51 7.78 -0.15
CA LEU A 20 25.31 8.21 -0.88
C LEU A 20 25.01 7.29 -2.07
N LEU A 21 26.03 6.85 -2.80
CA LEU A 21 25.87 5.89 -3.90
C LEU A 21 25.41 4.52 -3.40
N LEU A 22 25.99 4.02 -2.31
CA LEU A 22 25.61 2.74 -1.70
C LEU A 22 24.18 2.76 -1.16
N THR A 23 23.74 3.87 -0.56
CA THR A 23 22.36 4.02 -0.08
C THR A 23 21.36 4.10 -1.24
N ALA A 24 21.70 4.81 -2.32
CA ALA A 24 20.88 4.85 -3.53
C ALA A 24 20.81 3.49 -4.23
N LEU A 25 21.94 2.77 -4.33
CA LEU A 25 22.02 1.41 -4.87
C LEU A 25 21.18 0.44 -4.03
N ALA A 26 21.32 0.46 -2.71
CA ALA A 26 20.54 -0.37 -1.80
C ALA A 26 19.02 -0.12 -1.94
N GLY A 27 18.60 1.15 -2.03
CA GLY A 27 17.19 1.51 -2.28
C GLY A 27 16.69 1.00 -3.63
N SER A 28 17.47 1.18 -4.71
CA SER A 28 17.08 0.71 -6.05
C SER A 28 17.00 -0.82 -6.17
N LEU A 29 17.90 -1.54 -5.50
CA LEU A 29 17.92 -3.01 -5.46
C LEU A 29 16.75 -3.55 -4.63
N ALA A 30 16.44 -2.90 -3.50
CA ALA A 30 15.29 -3.23 -2.68
C ALA A 30 13.99 -3.07 -3.47
N CYS A 31 13.88 -2.05 -4.33
CA CYS A 31 12.70 -1.85 -5.17
C CYS A 31 12.57 -2.83 -6.33
N GLN A 32 13.67 -3.22 -6.96
CA GLN A 32 13.63 -4.27 -7.97
C GLN A 32 13.23 -5.61 -7.35
N ASN A 33 13.69 -5.92 -6.13
CA ASN A 33 13.29 -7.13 -5.41
C ASN A 33 11.84 -7.11 -4.91
N LEU A 34 11.29 -5.93 -4.60
CA LEU A 34 9.92 -5.79 -4.11
C LEU A 34 8.87 -6.34 -5.09
N TRP A 35 9.09 -6.16 -6.40
CA TRP A 35 8.15 -6.60 -7.43
C TRP A 35 8.39 -8.04 -7.89
N THR A 36 9.55 -8.61 -7.59
CA THR A 36 9.95 -9.95 -8.03
C THR A 36 9.77 -11.02 -6.96
N HIS A 37 9.86 -10.68 -5.67
CA HIS A 37 9.85 -11.67 -4.58
C HIS A 37 8.51 -11.77 -3.81
N GLU A 38 7.64 -10.75 -3.90
CA GLU A 38 6.33 -10.71 -3.21
C GLU A 38 5.18 -11.22 -4.11
N ASP A 39 5.39 -12.36 -4.78
CA ASP A 39 4.41 -12.96 -5.69
C ASP A 39 3.17 -13.54 -4.96
N THR A 40 3.26 -13.72 -3.64
CA THR A 40 2.22 -14.36 -2.83
C THR A 40 1.34 -13.38 -2.05
N PHE A 41 1.78 -12.15 -1.78
CA PHE A 41 1.05 -11.25 -0.87
C PHE A 41 -0.38 -10.92 -1.31
N PRO A 42 -0.65 -10.51 -2.57
CA PRO A 42 -2.02 -10.22 -2.97
C PRO A 42 -2.92 -11.45 -2.82
N GLY A 43 -2.39 -12.64 -3.13
CA GLY A 43 -3.11 -13.91 -2.94
C GLY A 43 -3.39 -14.23 -1.47
N ASP A 44 -2.38 -14.12 -0.61
CA ASP A 44 -2.50 -14.35 0.82
C ASP A 44 -3.48 -13.38 1.49
N ALA A 45 -3.38 -12.09 1.16
CA ALA A 45 -4.25 -11.05 1.70
C ALA A 45 -5.71 -11.27 1.25
N LEU A 46 -5.93 -11.68 -0.01
CA LEU A 46 -7.25 -12.05 -0.51
C LEU A 46 -7.82 -13.29 0.19
N ARG A 47 -6.98 -14.29 0.48
CA ARG A 47 -7.37 -15.49 1.23
C ARG A 47 -7.78 -15.15 2.66
N LEU A 48 -6.97 -14.34 3.35
CA LEU A 48 -7.28 -13.88 4.70
C LEU A 48 -8.57 -13.06 4.76
N LEU A 49 -8.88 -12.25 3.73
CA LEU A 49 -10.18 -11.57 3.64
C LEU A 49 -11.36 -12.52 3.43
N GLN A 50 -11.16 -13.66 2.74
CA GLN A 50 -12.21 -14.68 2.60
C GLN A 50 -12.47 -15.39 3.93
N ASP A 51 -11.41 -15.69 4.69
CA ASP A 51 -11.52 -16.32 6.01
C ASP A 51 -12.23 -15.40 7.04
N MET A 52 -12.27 -14.08 6.78
CA MET A 52 -13.01 -13.10 7.57
C MET A 52 -14.47 -12.90 7.12
N ALA A 53 -14.93 -13.61 6.08
CA ALA A 53 -16.32 -13.54 5.66
C ALA A 53 -17.23 -14.09 6.76
N VAL A 54 -18.11 -13.24 7.28
CA VAL A 54 -19.19 -13.70 8.15
C VAL A 54 -20.27 -14.28 7.24
N GLY A 55 -20.60 -15.55 7.43
CA GLY A 55 -21.71 -16.19 6.74
C GLY A 55 -23.03 -15.57 7.18
N HIS A 56 -23.51 -14.54 6.48
CA HIS A 56 -24.81 -13.96 6.73
C HIS A 56 -25.89 -14.81 6.05
N THR A 57 -26.92 -15.19 6.80
CA THR A 57 -28.07 -15.98 6.29
C THR A 57 -29.10 -15.11 5.55
N GLN A 58 -28.99 -13.78 5.62
CA GLN A 58 -29.89 -12.83 4.96
C GLN A 58 -29.11 -11.84 4.08
N PRO A 59 -29.65 -11.43 2.93
CA PRO A 59 -29.04 -10.41 2.08
C PRO A 59 -28.93 -9.06 2.79
N CYS A 60 -27.76 -8.46 2.66
CA CYS A 60 -27.48 -7.12 3.16
C CYS A 60 -27.96 -6.06 2.17
N HIS A 61 -29.05 -5.36 2.52
CA HIS A 61 -29.52 -4.21 1.75
C HIS A 61 -29.07 -2.91 2.42
N LEU A 62 -28.04 -2.28 1.83
CA LEU A 62 -27.48 -1.01 2.29
C LEU A 62 -27.76 0.05 1.20
N PRO A 63 -28.35 1.20 1.54
CA PRO A 63 -28.56 2.28 0.59
C PRO A 63 -27.22 2.92 0.18
N GLU A 64 -27.04 3.11 -1.14
CA GLU A 64 -25.93 3.84 -1.77
C GLU A 64 -24.52 3.54 -1.21
N PRO A 65 -24.08 2.26 -1.20
CA PRO A 65 -22.78 1.93 -0.66
C PRO A 65 -21.66 2.43 -1.62
N PRO A 66 -20.49 2.82 -1.08
CA PRO A 66 -19.36 3.25 -1.89
C PRO A 66 -18.75 2.05 -2.63
N PHE A 67 -18.41 2.24 -3.90
CA PHE A 67 -17.78 1.22 -4.73
C PHE A 67 -16.40 1.65 -5.21
N PHE A 68 -15.52 0.67 -5.41
CA PHE A 68 -14.20 0.90 -5.95
C PHE A 68 -14.27 1.71 -7.26
N PRO A 69 -13.55 2.84 -7.39
CA PRO A 69 -13.72 3.73 -8.53
C PRO A 69 -13.30 3.08 -9.84
N ALA A 70 -14.23 2.98 -10.80
CA ALA A 70 -13.95 2.46 -12.14
C ALA A 70 -12.85 3.25 -12.88
N THR A 71 -12.68 4.53 -12.53
CA THR A 71 -11.61 5.39 -13.05
C THR A 71 -10.20 4.93 -12.66
N LEU A 72 -10.07 4.04 -11.66
CA LEU A 72 -8.78 3.48 -11.25
C LEU A 72 -8.43 2.20 -12.04
N LEU A 73 -9.41 1.52 -12.63
CA LEU A 73 -9.21 0.21 -13.29
C LEU A 73 -8.42 0.28 -14.60
N HIS A 74 -8.36 1.44 -15.27
CA HIS A 74 -7.79 1.59 -16.63
C HIS A 74 -6.68 2.64 -16.70
N ASN A 75 -5.85 2.75 -15.66
CA ASN A 75 -4.77 3.74 -15.63
C ASN A 75 -3.43 3.11 -16.01
N ASN A 76 -2.85 3.57 -17.12
CA ASN A 76 -1.45 3.30 -17.49
C ASN A 76 -0.54 4.19 -16.62
N LEU A 77 -0.29 3.76 -15.39
CA LEU A 77 0.57 4.46 -14.44
C LEU A 77 2.04 4.13 -14.70
N GLN A 78 2.91 5.13 -14.59
CA GLN A 78 4.36 4.89 -14.52
C GLN A 78 4.70 4.09 -13.26
N PRO A 79 5.82 3.33 -13.22
CA PRO A 79 6.13 2.48 -12.08
C PRO A 79 6.14 3.19 -10.71
N HIS A 80 6.70 4.40 -10.64
CA HIS A 80 6.68 5.20 -9.41
C HIS A 80 5.26 5.64 -9.00
N GLN A 81 4.39 5.89 -9.98
CA GLN A 81 2.99 6.25 -9.73
C GLN A 81 2.19 5.05 -9.27
N ALA A 82 2.41 3.89 -9.88
CA ALA A 82 1.81 2.63 -9.46
C ALA A 82 2.23 2.28 -8.02
N ALA A 83 3.52 2.42 -7.69
CA ALA A 83 4.05 2.24 -6.34
C ALA A 83 3.41 3.20 -5.32
N ALA A 84 3.32 4.50 -5.64
CA ALA A 84 2.68 5.49 -4.76
C ALA A 84 1.17 5.22 -4.58
N THR A 85 0.50 4.78 -5.64
CA THR A 85 -0.92 4.39 -5.63
C THR A 85 -1.13 3.15 -4.77
N ALA A 86 -0.27 2.14 -4.92
CA ALA A 86 -0.25 0.92 -4.13
C ALA A 86 -0.05 1.22 -2.63
N LEU A 87 0.98 2.02 -2.29
CA LEU A 87 1.24 2.44 -0.91
C LEU A 87 0.02 3.14 -0.31
N ARG A 88 -0.61 4.05 -1.07
CA ARG A 88 -1.78 4.79 -0.59
C ARG A 88 -2.96 3.87 -0.30
N ILE A 89 -3.23 2.88 -1.16
CA ILE A 89 -4.30 1.88 -0.94
C ILE A 89 -4.00 1.08 0.33
N LEU A 90 -2.77 0.59 0.48
CA LEU A 90 -2.37 -0.21 1.63
C LEU A 90 -2.48 0.57 2.95
N GLN A 91 -2.04 1.83 2.97
CA GLN A 91 -2.18 2.71 4.14
C GLN A 91 -3.64 2.90 4.55
N HIS A 92 -4.53 3.16 3.59
CA HIS A 92 -5.97 3.29 3.88
C HIS A 92 -6.61 1.99 4.33
N LEU A 93 -6.25 0.85 3.73
CA LEU A 93 -6.68 -0.47 4.19
C LEU A 93 -6.22 -0.72 5.62
N PHE A 94 -4.94 -0.52 5.92
CA PHE A 94 -4.40 -0.70 7.27
C PHE A 94 -5.14 0.19 8.28
N HIS A 95 -5.35 1.47 7.96
CA HIS A 95 -6.08 2.40 8.83
C HIS A 95 -7.53 1.95 9.08
N THR A 96 -8.25 1.57 8.02
CA THR A 96 -9.65 1.12 8.12
C THR A 96 -9.76 -0.15 8.94
N LEU A 97 -8.89 -1.13 8.64
CA LEU A 97 -8.97 -2.48 9.19
C LEU A 97 -8.40 -2.60 10.61
N SER A 98 -7.53 -1.68 11.03
CA SER A 98 -6.99 -1.60 12.41
C SER A 98 -7.94 -0.90 13.40
N SER A 99 -9.03 -0.29 12.92
CA SER A 99 -9.97 0.44 13.77
C SER A 99 -10.60 -0.44 14.87
N ASN A 100 -11.00 0.17 15.99
CA ASN A 100 -11.62 -0.59 17.07
C ASN A 100 -12.94 -1.26 16.67
N SER A 101 -13.67 -0.60 15.76
CA SER A 101 -14.94 -1.10 15.26
C SER A 101 -14.78 -2.43 14.50
N THR A 102 -13.67 -2.68 13.78
CA THR A 102 -13.46 -4.00 13.15
C THR A 102 -13.31 -5.14 14.15
N ARG A 103 -12.93 -4.85 15.39
CA ARG A 103 -12.64 -5.90 16.38
C ARG A 103 -13.86 -6.75 16.73
N GLN A 104 -15.05 -6.18 16.60
CA GLN A 104 -16.30 -6.86 16.94
C GLN A 104 -16.86 -7.71 15.80
N HIS A 105 -16.39 -7.50 14.57
CA HIS A 105 -16.98 -8.16 13.40
C HIS A 105 -16.09 -9.25 12.81
N TRP A 106 -14.77 -9.17 12.99
CA TRP A 106 -13.83 -10.05 12.28
C TRP A 106 -12.99 -10.91 13.23
N PRO A 107 -12.69 -12.18 12.87
CA PRO A 107 -11.82 -13.06 13.65
C PRO A 107 -10.46 -12.41 13.92
N SER A 108 -10.06 -12.36 15.20
CA SER A 108 -8.85 -11.65 15.63
C SER A 108 -7.57 -12.16 14.97
N GLN A 109 -7.43 -13.49 14.84
CA GLN A 109 -6.25 -14.11 14.24
C GLN A 109 -6.10 -13.76 12.75
N ALA A 110 -7.16 -13.93 11.96
CA ALA A 110 -7.14 -13.62 10.52
C ALA A 110 -6.89 -12.12 10.29
N ARG A 111 -7.55 -11.25 11.06
CA ARG A 111 -7.34 -9.80 11.00
C ARG A 111 -5.91 -9.40 11.34
N ASN A 112 -5.36 -9.91 12.44
CA ASN A 112 -4.00 -9.57 12.85
C ASN A 112 -2.98 -10.05 11.82
N HIS A 113 -3.17 -11.24 11.24
CA HIS A 113 -2.30 -11.74 10.19
C HIS A 113 -2.35 -10.86 8.93
N LEU A 114 -3.55 -10.41 8.54
CA LEU A 114 -3.71 -9.46 7.44
C LEU A 114 -3.02 -8.13 7.74
N LEU A 115 -3.24 -7.54 8.93
CA LEU A 115 -2.63 -6.27 9.31
C LEU A 115 -1.09 -6.34 9.32
N ASN A 116 -0.51 -7.46 9.78
CA ASN A 116 0.93 -7.68 9.75
C ASN A 116 1.46 -7.72 8.31
N LYS A 117 0.76 -8.41 7.40
CA LYS A 117 1.12 -8.45 5.98
C LYS A 117 1.01 -7.08 5.31
N LEU A 118 -0.05 -6.32 5.60
CA LEU A 118 -0.21 -4.95 5.11
C LEU A 118 0.93 -4.05 5.61
N GLN A 119 1.23 -4.09 6.90
CA GLN A 119 2.30 -3.29 7.50
C GLN A 119 3.67 -3.61 6.90
N HIS A 120 3.96 -4.89 6.66
CA HIS A 120 5.19 -5.33 6.01
C HIS A 120 5.33 -4.70 4.61
N HIS A 121 4.27 -4.75 3.80
CA HIS A 121 4.27 -4.16 2.46
C HIS A 121 4.37 -2.65 2.46
N ILE A 122 3.67 -1.98 3.37
CA ILE A 122 3.75 -0.52 3.54
C ILE A 122 5.20 -0.13 3.79
N HIS A 123 5.85 -0.78 4.77
CA HIS A 123 7.22 -0.48 5.13
C HIS A 123 8.19 -0.67 3.96
N HIS A 124 8.03 -1.76 3.20
CA HIS A 124 8.84 -2.02 2.02
C HIS A 124 8.63 -0.98 0.91
N LEU A 125 7.38 -0.57 0.63
CA LEU A 125 7.09 0.46 -0.38
C LEU A 125 7.60 1.85 0.04
N GLU A 126 7.57 2.17 1.34
CA GLU A 126 8.09 3.43 1.89
C GLU A 126 9.60 3.56 1.72
N GLN A 127 10.36 2.47 1.92
CA GLN A 127 11.80 2.45 1.64
C GLN A 127 12.13 2.68 0.15
N CYS A 128 11.14 2.46 -0.71
CA CYS A 128 11.28 2.47 -2.15
C CYS A 128 10.88 3.77 -2.83
N LEU A 129 9.97 4.51 -2.21
CA LEU A 129 9.49 5.77 -2.74
C LEU A 129 10.37 6.90 -2.20
N PRO A 130 11.09 7.63 -3.05
CA PRO A 130 11.83 8.80 -2.59
C PRO A 130 10.83 9.85 -2.07
N ASP A 131 11.21 10.59 -1.01
CA ASP A 131 10.42 11.71 -0.48
C ASP A 131 10.03 12.73 -1.57
N ASN A 132 10.83 12.80 -2.64
CA ASN A 132 10.66 13.70 -3.79
C ASN A 132 9.98 13.03 -4.99
N ALA A 133 9.22 11.94 -4.80
CA ALA A 133 8.49 11.28 -5.88
C ALA A 133 7.70 12.32 -6.70
N THR A 134 7.91 12.31 -8.01
CA THR A 134 7.35 13.34 -8.89
C THR A 134 5.85 13.45 -8.67
N PRO A 135 5.33 14.65 -8.32
CA PRO A 135 3.92 14.82 -8.06
C PRO A 135 3.12 14.40 -9.29
N PHE A 136 1.97 13.77 -9.07
CA PHE A 136 1.03 13.45 -10.14
C PHE A 136 0.66 14.74 -10.88
N LYS A 137 1.19 14.90 -12.10
CA LYS A 137 0.88 16.03 -12.98
C LYS A 137 -0.36 15.68 -13.80
N GLY A 138 -1.44 16.43 -13.59
CA GLY A 138 -2.66 16.36 -14.41
C GLY A 138 -3.95 16.14 -13.60
N PRO A 139 -5.11 16.31 -14.26
CA PRO A 139 -6.43 16.24 -13.61
C PRO A 139 -6.82 14.84 -13.16
N ARG A 140 -6.15 13.79 -13.65
CA ARG A 140 -6.38 12.38 -13.27
C ARG A 140 -5.34 11.90 -12.27
N ASN A 141 -5.39 12.45 -11.06
CA ASN A 141 -4.55 11.98 -9.96
C ASN A 141 -5.23 10.80 -9.24
N PRO A 142 -4.75 9.56 -9.40
CA PRO A 142 -5.34 8.38 -8.75
C PRO A 142 -5.32 8.49 -7.22
N LEU A 143 -4.37 9.22 -6.62
CA LEU A 143 -4.34 9.42 -5.17
C LEU A 143 -5.55 10.20 -4.67
N LEU A 144 -6.03 11.19 -5.43
CA LEU A 144 -7.24 11.95 -5.05
C LEU A 144 -8.48 11.07 -5.11
N ALA A 145 -8.60 10.24 -6.15
CA ALA A 145 -9.70 9.30 -6.29
C ALA A 145 -9.69 8.26 -5.15
N ILE A 146 -8.52 7.72 -4.80
CA ILE A 146 -8.35 6.78 -3.68
C ILE A 146 -8.70 7.45 -2.35
N ASN A 147 -8.19 8.65 -2.09
CA ASN A 147 -8.48 9.40 -0.86
C ASN A 147 -9.99 9.70 -0.72
N LYS A 148 -10.63 10.09 -1.83
CA LYS A 148 -12.09 10.27 -1.86
C LYS A 148 -12.81 8.97 -1.55
N TYR A 149 -12.47 7.89 -2.25
CA TYR A 149 -13.10 6.59 -2.08
C TYR A 149 -13.03 6.07 -0.64
N PHE A 150 -11.84 6.11 -0.01
CA PHE A 150 -11.72 5.65 1.37
C PHE A 150 -12.44 6.59 2.36
N ARG A 151 -12.42 7.90 2.14
CA ARG A 151 -13.24 8.83 2.93
C ARG A 151 -14.72 8.45 2.83
N ASP A 152 -15.21 8.15 1.64
CA ASP A 152 -16.61 7.76 1.41
C ASP A 152 -16.92 6.40 2.11
N ILE A 153 -15.96 5.46 2.18
CA ILE A 153 -16.05 4.25 3.03
C ILE A 153 -16.20 4.60 4.52
N HIS A 154 -15.38 5.51 5.05
CA HIS A 154 -15.46 5.90 6.46
C HIS A 154 -16.81 6.57 6.77
N LEU A 155 -17.28 7.45 5.90
CA LEU A 155 -18.61 8.08 6.02
C LEU A 155 -19.73 7.03 5.97
N PHE A 156 -19.63 6.05 5.06
CA PHE A 156 -20.57 4.95 4.95
C PHE A 156 -20.61 4.10 6.24
N LEU A 157 -19.45 3.74 6.80
CA LEU A 157 -19.35 3.01 8.06
C LEU A 157 -20.01 3.78 9.21
N HIS A 158 -19.79 5.09 9.30
CA HIS A 158 -20.43 5.93 10.31
C HIS A 158 -21.94 6.03 10.12
N ALA A 159 -22.43 6.24 8.90
CA ALA A 159 -23.85 6.32 8.60
C ALA A 159 -24.61 5.02 8.95
N HIS A 160 -23.93 3.88 8.89
CA HIS A 160 -24.48 2.57 9.21
C HIS A 160 -24.06 2.05 10.59
N ASN A 161 -23.60 2.93 11.49
CA ASN A 161 -23.22 2.62 12.87
C ASN A 161 -22.25 1.44 12.99
N HIS A 162 -21.35 1.26 12.03
CA HIS A 162 -20.45 0.12 11.96
C HIS A 162 -21.17 -1.24 12.06
N SER A 163 -22.38 -1.37 11.51
CA SER A 163 -23.10 -2.65 11.50
C SER A 163 -22.30 -3.78 10.83
N ALA A 164 -22.60 -5.03 11.20
CA ALA A 164 -22.00 -6.21 10.57
C ALA A 164 -22.17 -6.20 9.03
N CYS A 165 -23.32 -5.71 8.58
CA CYS A 165 -23.65 -5.56 7.17
C CYS A 165 -22.73 -4.55 6.46
N ALA A 166 -22.49 -3.38 7.07
CA ALA A 166 -21.57 -2.40 6.54
C ALA A 166 -20.13 -2.93 6.50
N TRP A 167 -19.71 -3.71 7.49
CA TRP A 167 -18.39 -4.35 7.48
C TRP A 167 -18.25 -5.48 6.45
N ASP A 168 -19.33 -6.20 6.12
CA ASP A 168 -19.30 -7.15 5.02
C ASP A 168 -19.14 -6.44 3.67
N HIS A 169 -19.81 -5.29 3.48
CA HIS A 169 -19.56 -4.44 2.32
C HIS A 169 -18.10 -3.95 2.27
N VAL A 170 -17.55 -3.45 3.37
CA VAL A 170 -16.15 -3.01 3.43
C VAL A 170 -15.17 -4.15 3.15
N ARG A 171 -15.50 -5.40 3.52
CA ARG A 171 -14.70 -6.58 3.16
C ARG A 171 -14.67 -6.80 1.64
N LEU A 172 -15.79 -6.63 0.94
CA LEU A 172 -15.86 -6.71 -0.52
C LEU A 172 -15.05 -5.59 -1.19
N GLU A 173 -15.16 -4.37 -0.68
CA GLU A 173 -14.41 -3.22 -1.16
C GLU A 173 -12.90 -3.32 -0.88
N ALA A 174 -12.51 -3.93 0.25
CA ALA A 174 -11.12 -4.29 0.55
C ALA A 174 -10.60 -5.34 -0.44
N ARG A 175 -11.41 -6.34 -0.79
CA ARG A 175 -11.08 -7.33 -1.83
C ARG A 175 -10.86 -6.67 -3.18
N ALA A 176 -11.75 -5.78 -3.61
CA ALA A 176 -11.61 -5.03 -4.86
C ALA A 176 -10.33 -4.18 -4.88
N SER A 177 -10.02 -3.54 -3.75
CA SER A 177 -8.79 -2.73 -3.58
C SER A 177 -7.52 -3.57 -3.70
N LEU A 178 -7.49 -4.77 -3.10
CA LEU A 178 -6.35 -5.71 -3.23
C LEU A 178 -6.24 -6.31 -4.64
N GLN A 179 -7.35 -6.54 -5.33
CA GLN A 179 -7.33 -6.97 -6.73
C GLN A 179 -6.74 -5.88 -7.63
N HIS A 180 -7.11 -4.62 -7.40
CA HIS A 180 -6.50 -3.51 -8.12
C HIS A 180 -4.99 -3.39 -7.81
N LEU A 181 -4.60 -3.56 -6.54
CA LEU A 181 -3.20 -3.61 -6.13
C LEU A 181 -2.42 -4.68 -6.89
N HIS A 182 -2.98 -5.90 -7.05
CA HIS A 182 -2.38 -6.98 -7.84
C HIS A 182 -2.18 -6.62 -9.32
N ASN A 183 -3.08 -5.80 -9.88
CA ASN A 183 -2.92 -5.33 -11.25
C ASN A 183 -1.83 -4.26 -11.35
N LEU A 184 -1.74 -3.36 -10.37
CA LEU A 184 -0.65 -2.38 -10.30
C LEU A 184 0.71 -3.07 -10.20
N THR A 185 0.84 -4.10 -9.36
CA THR A 185 2.10 -4.85 -9.17
C THR A 185 2.54 -5.63 -10.40
N ARG A 186 1.59 -6.04 -11.26
CA ARG A 186 1.91 -6.65 -12.56
C ARG A 186 2.43 -5.65 -13.59
N THR A 187 1.92 -4.42 -13.60
CA THR A 187 2.37 -3.39 -14.56
C THR A 187 3.75 -2.82 -14.25
N THR A 188 4.27 -3.07 -13.05
CA THR A 188 5.60 -2.63 -12.59
C THR A 188 6.69 -3.69 -12.74
N ARG A 189 6.35 -4.92 -13.15
CA ARG A 189 7.29 -5.95 -13.59
C ARG A 189 7.66 -5.74 -15.06
#